data_AF-A0A2V8GK33-F1
#
_entry.id   AF-A0A2V8GK33-F1
#
_cell.length_a   1.000
_cell.length_b   1.000
_cell.length_c   1.000
_cell.angle_alpha   90.00
_cell.angle_beta   90.00
_cell.angle_gamma   90.00
#
_symmetry.space_group_name_H-M   'P 1'
#
loop_
_entity.id
_entity.type
_entity.pdbx_description
1 polymer ?
#
loop_
_entity_poly.entity_id
_entity_poly.type
_entity_poly.pdbx_seq_one_letter_code
_entity_poly.pdbx_strand_id
1 'polypeptide(L)'
;MIQRATERALAAGGSLRASLDMVERIRPHVSAPIVIFSYANPLLRMGVAEFARRAAGAGVDGVLALDLPIEEADAFRATLSASDLDTIFLLSPTTTDALYGISRLGVTGARDCVASGAEALVRRIRAQTTMPIALGFGISRPEHVAEVGAYADAAVVGSALVSLIAEEHTSMRLLDTVEAYVRWLKSPCVEAERR
;
A
#
# COMPACT_ATOMS: atom_id res chain seq x y z
N MET A 1 10.20 0.94 -10.90
CA MET A 1 9.49 -0.37 -10.95
C MET A 1 7.98 -0.21 -11.04
N ILE A 2 7.32 0.43 -10.06
CA ILE A 2 5.86 0.61 -10.04
C ILE A 2 5.33 1.28 -11.32
N GLN A 3 6.00 2.32 -11.82
CA GLN A 3 5.63 2.94 -13.09
C GLN A 3 5.56 1.94 -14.26
N ARG A 4 6.59 1.08 -14.41
CA ARG A 4 6.61 0.05 -15.47
C ARG A 4 5.47 -0.97 -15.29
N ALA A 5 5.08 -1.26 -14.06
CA ALA A 5 3.94 -2.13 -13.79
C ALA A 5 2.63 -1.47 -14.22
N THR A 6 2.45 -0.19 -13.92
CA THR A 6 1.31 0.60 -14.40
C THR A 6 1.26 0.65 -15.93
N GLU A 7 2.39 0.89 -16.60
CA GLU A 7 2.48 0.90 -18.06
C GLU A 7 2.05 -0.45 -18.66
N ARG A 8 2.53 -1.58 -18.10
CA ARG A 8 2.11 -2.92 -18.54
C ARG A 8 0.61 -3.16 -18.32
N ALA A 9 0.08 -2.77 -17.15
CA ALA A 9 -1.33 -2.92 -16.84
C ALA A 9 -2.21 -2.11 -17.80
N LEU A 10 -1.85 -0.86 -18.08
CA LEU A 10 -2.57 -0.01 -19.03
C LEU A 10 -2.49 -0.55 -20.46
N ALA A 11 -1.32 -1.03 -20.90
CA ALA A 11 -1.16 -1.66 -22.21
C ALA A 11 -2.02 -2.93 -22.38
N ALA A 12 -2.31 -3.64 -21.28
CA ALA A 12 -3.22 -4.78 -21.24
C ALA A 12 -4.70 -4.39 -21.05
N GLY A 13 -5.05 -3.09 -21.12
CA GLY A 13 -6.43 -2.61 -20.96
C GLY A 13 -6.88 -2.40 -19.51
N GLY A 14 -5.94 -2.38 -18.56
CA GLY A 14 -6.22 -2.09 -17.15
C GLY A 14 -6.89 -0.72 -16.96
N SER A 15 -7.87 -0.66 -16.06
CA SER A 15 -8.57 0.58 -15.71
C SER A 15 -9.12 0.49 -14.29
N LEU A 16 -9.50 1.63 -13.70
CA LEU A 16 -10.16 1.64 -12.39
C LEU A 16 -11.43 0.76 -12.38
N ARG A 17 -12.21 0.77 -13.47
CA ARG A 17 -13.40 -0.08 -13.59
C ARG A 17 -13.02 -1.57 -13.56
N ALA A 18 -12.05 -1.96 -14.38
CA ALA A 18 -11.57 -3.34 -14.42
C ALA A 18 -10.98 -3.81 -13.08
N SER A 19 -10.32 -2.92 -12.34
CA SER A 19 -9.83 -3.22 -10.98
C SER A 19 -10.99 -3.47 -10.01
N LEU A 20 -12.05 -2.65 -10.04
CA LEU A 20 -13.22 -2.87 -9.20
C LEU A 20 -13.96 -4.17 -9.54
N ASP A 21 -14.12 -4.46 -10.84
CA ASP A 21 -14.74 -5.71 -11.31
C ASP A 21 -13.90 -6.94 -10.89
N MET A 22 -12.57 -6.79 -10.88
CA MET A 22 -11.66 -7.82 -10.37
C MET A 22 -11.85 -8.05 -8.86
N VAL A 23 -11.94 -6.97 -8.07
CA VAL A 23 -12.17 -7.04 -6.63
C VAL A 23 -13.48 -7.77 -6.32
N GLU A 24 -14.57 -7.39 -6.98
CA GLU A 24 -15.88 -8.03 -6.83
C GLU A 24 -15.81 -9.55 -7.06
N ARG A 25 -15.08 -9.98 -8.11
CA ARG A 25 -14.91 -11.40 -8.43
C ARG A 25 -14.08 -12.17 -7.39
N ILE A 26 -13.07 -11.55 -6.78
CA ILE A 26 -12.18 -12.25 -5.84
C ILE A 26 -12.65 -12.14 -4.39
N ARG A 27 -13.47 -11.15 -4.04
CA ARG A 27 -13.93 -10.87 -2.67
C ARG A 27 -14.48 -12.11 -1.94
N PRO A 28 -15.28 -13.01 -2.55
CA PRO A 28 -15.76 -14.21 -1.86
C PRO A 28 -14.66 -15.17 -1.40
N HIS A 29 -13.47 -15.08 -1.98
CA HIS A 29 -12.31 -15.93 -1.69
C HIS A 29 -11.25 -15.22 -0.84
N VAL A 30 -11.45 -13.95 -0.51
CA VAL A 30 -10.49 -13.12 0.23
C VAL A 30 -11.18 -12.62 1.48
N SER A 31 -10.68 -13.00 2.66
CA SER A 31 -11.13 -12.47 3.95
C SER A 31 -10.35 -11.24 4.39
N ALA A 32 -9.12 -11.06 3.90
CA ALA A 32 -8.29 -9.91 4.21
C ALA A 32 -8.92 -8.60 3.69
N PRO A 33 -8.71 -7.46 4.39
CA PRO A 33 -9.13 -6.16 3.87
C PRO A 33 -8.46 -5.81 2.54
N ILE A 34 -9.22 -5.19 1.63
CA ILE A 34 -8.78 -4.79 0.30
C ILE A 34 -8.78 -3.27 0.19
N VAL A 35 -7.63 -2.70 -0.19
CA VAL A 35 -7.45 -1.26 -0.36
C VAL A 35 -7.23 -0.91 -1.82
N ILE A 36 -7.98 0.08 -2.32
CA ILE A 36 -7.70 0.70 -3.61
C ILE A 36 -6.61 1.76 -3.43
N PHE A 37 -5.45 1.50 -4.01
CA PHE A 37 -4.34 2.45 -4.07
C PHE A 37 -4.30 3.13 -5.44
N SER A 38 -4.57 4.44 -5.49
CA SER A 38 -4.69 5.18 -6.75
C SER A 38 -4.17 6.62 -6.66
N TYR A 39 -4.13 7.30 -7.80
CA TYR A 39 -4.13 8.76 -7.84
C TYR A 39 -5.58 9.27 -7.73
N ALA A 40 -5.79 10.51 -7.33
CA ALA A 40 -7.09 11.13 -7.16
C ALA A 40 -7.82 11.29 -8.51
N ASN A 41 -7.09 11.63 -9.58
CA ASN A 41 -7.70 11.94 -10.88
C ASN A 41 -8.61 10.80 -11.43
N PRO A 42 -8.20 9.51 -11.48
CA PRO A 42 -9.10 8.42 -11.85
C PRO A 42 -10.39 8.33 -11.01
N LEU A 43 -10.30 8.57 -9.70
CA LEU A 43 -11.44 8.55 -8.78
C LEU A 43 -12.39 9.72 -9.07
N LEU A 44 -11.83 10.92 -9.23
CA LEU A 44 -12.58 12.14 -9.54
C LEU A 44 -13.26 12.06 -10.91
N ARG A 45 -12.58 11.50 -11.92
CA ARG A 45 -13.17 11.32 -13.28
C ARG A 45 -14.33 10.33 -13.30
N MET A 46 -14.35 9.34 -12.42
CA MET A 46 -15.51 8.47 -12.23
C MET A 46 -16.64 9.18 -11.48
N GLY A 47 -16.31 10.22 -10.71
CA GLY A 47 -17.18 10.84 -9.71
C GLY A 47 -17.04 10.11 -8.38
N VAL A 48 -16.67 10.83 -7.31
CA VAL A 48 -16.34 10.22 -6.01
C VAL A 48 -17.50 9.41 -5.44
N ALA A 49 -18.73 9.91 -5.54
CA ALA A 49 -19.91 9.19 -5.06
C ALA A 49 -20.17 7.88 -5.82
N GLU A 50 -20.02 7.91 -7.16
CA GLU A 50 -20.18 6.71 -7.98
C GLU A 50 -19.05 5.72 -7.71
N PHE A 51 -17.81 6.21 -7.58
CA PHE A 51 -16.67 5.39 -7.18
C PHE A 51 -16.91 4.73 -5.82
N ALA A 52 -17.31 5.49 -4.80
CA ALA A 52 -17.55 4.99 -3.45
C ALA A 52 -18.60 3.88 -3.43
N ARG A 53 -19.73 4.11 -4.09
CA ARG A 53 -20.81 3.12 -4.25
C ARG A 53 -20.33 1.83 -4.92
N ARG A 54 -19.56 1.95 -6.01
CA ARG A 54 -19.03 0.78 -6.72
C ARG A 54 -17.96 0.05 -5.93
N ALA A 55 -17.07 0.77 -5.26
CA ALA A 55 -16.00 0.20 -4.46
C ALA A 55 -16.56 -0.56 -3.25
N ALA A 56 -17.49 0.04 -2.50
CA ALA A 56 -18.19 -0.62 -1.41
C ALA A 56 -18.95 -1.86 -1.89
N GLY A 57 -19.69 -1.74 -3.00
CA GLY A 57 -20.41 -2.88 -3.60
C GLY A 57 -19.50 -4.03 -4.05
N ALA A 58 -18.27 -3.73 -4.51
CA ALA A 58 -17.27 -4.73 -4.84
C ALA A 58 -16.60 -5.38 -3.61
N GLY A 59 -16.76 -4.80 -2.42
CA GLY A 59 -16.13 -5.25 -1.18
C GLY A 59 -14.72 -4.72 -0.95
N VAL A 60 -14.44 -3.51 -1.44
CA VAL A 60 -13.29 -2.70 -1.02
C VAL A 60 -13.54 -2.21 0.41
N ASP A 61 -12.49 -2.20 1.23
CA ASP A 61 -12.57 -1.76 2.65
C ASP A 61 -11.94 -0.37 2.84
N GLY A 62 -11.00 0.03 1.99
CA GLY A 62 -10.34 1.32 2.11
C GLY A 62 -9.78 1.88 0.81
N VAL A 63 -9.48 3.17 0.83
CA VAL A 63 -8.98 3.91 -0.33
C VAL A 63 -7.83 4.80 0.08
N LEU A 64 -6.75 4.74 -0.70
CA LEU A 64 -5.58 5.60 -0.58
C LEU A 64 -5.42 6.36 -1.90
N ALA A 65 -5.58 7.67 -1.84
CA ALA A 65 -5.28 8.58 -2.95
C ALA A 65 -3.91 9.23 -2.74
N LEU A 66 -2.96 8.91 -3.63
CA LEU A 66 -1.55 9.29 -3.54
C LEU A 66 -1.30 10.80 -3.43
N ASP A 67 -2.08 11.55 -4.17
CA ASP A 67 -1.92 12.97 -4.46
C ASP A 67 -3.06 13.82 -3.89
N LEU A 68 -3.86 13.26 -2.95
CA LEU A 68 -4.90 13.99 -2.24
C LEU A 68 -4.40 14.39 -0.84
N PRO A 69 -4.05 15.67 -0.63
CA PRO A 69 -3.62 16.15 0.68
C PRO A 69 -4.79 16.19 1.68
N ILE A 70 -4.50 16.10 2.98
CA ILE A 70 -5.53 16.02 4.03
C ILE A 70 -6.41 17.28 4.07
N GLU A 71 -5.84 18.44 3.73
CA GLU A 71 -6.50 19.73 3.67
C GLU A 71 -7.61 19.79 2.59
N GLU A 72 -7.47 18.99 1.54
CA GLU A 72 -8.44 18.89 0.44
C GLU A 72 -9.33 17.65 0.56
N ALA A 73 -9.08 16.80 1.55
CA ALA A 73 -9.68 15.48 1.63
C ALA A 73 -11.05 15.43 2.31
N ASP A 74 -11.53 16.52 2.93
CA ASP A 74 -12.76 16.46 3.74
C ASP A 74 -13.99 16.00 2.94
N ALA A 75 -14.23 16.57 1.77
CA ALA A 75 -15.36 16.16 0.93
C ALA A 75 -15.22 14.72 0.41
N PHE A 76 -13.98 14.33 0.07
CA PHE A 76 -13.66 12.98 -0.39
C PHE A 76 -13.89 11.96 0.74
N ARG A 77 -13.34 12.22 1.92
CA ARG A 77 -13.47 11.40 3.13
C ARG A 77 -14.92 11.26 3.57
N ALA A 78 -15.69 12.35 3.57
CA ALA A 78 -17.11 12.30 3.91
C ALA A 78 -17.90 11.40 2.94
N THR A 79 -17.58 11.47 1.64
CA THR A 79 -18.22 10.63 0.62
C THR A 79 -17.88 9.16 0.79
N LEU A 80 -16.61 8.84 1.06
CA LEU A 80 -16.16 7.47 1.30
C LEU A 80 -16.76 6.90 2.59
N SER A 81 -16.73 7.66 3.68
CA SER A 81 -17.29 7.25 4.97
C SER A 81 -18.79 6.98 4.90
N ALA A 82 -19.54 7.72 4.08
CA ALA A 82 -20.97 7.45 3.84
C ALA A 82 -21.24 6.12 3.10
N SER A 83 -20.20 5.49 2.55
CA SER A 83 -20.24 4.17 1.91
C SER A 83 -19.44 3.12 2.69
N ASP A 84 -19.15 3.36 3.97
CA ASP A 84 -18.36 2.48 4.84
C ASP A 84 -16.94 2.17 4.30
N LEU A 85 -16.33 3.13 3.61
CA LEU A 85 -14.96 3.04 3.09
C LEU A 85 -13.99 3.88 3.92
N ASP A 86 -12.92 3.26 4.38
CA ASP A 86 -11.85 3.96 5.11
C ASP A 86 -11.01 4.82 4.16
N THR A 87 -10.68 6.04 4.61
CA THR A 87 -9.73 6.91 3.90
C THR A 87 -8.35 6.79 4.53
N ILE A 88 -7.37 6.32 3.75
CA ILE A 88 -5.99 6.12 4.20
C ILE A 88 -5.13 7.28 3.72
N PHE A 89 -4.42 7.91 4.65
CA PHE A 89 -3.52 9.03 4.38
C PHE A 89 -2.06 8.60 4.38
N LEU A 90 -1.25 9.29 3.58
CA LEU A 90 0.20 9.15 3.58
C LEU A 90 0.85 10.27 4.39
N LEU A 91 1.89 9.91 5.13
CA LEU A 91 2.69 10.82 5.94
C LEU A 91 4.14 10.81 5.48
N SER A 92 4.77 11.98 5.45
CA SER A 92 6.18 12.15 5.06
C SER A 92 7.06 12.47 6.27
N PRO A 93 8.32 12.02 6.29
CA PRO A 93 9.31 12.41 7.30
C PRO A 93 9.64 13.91 7.33
N THR A 94 9.43 14.63 6.23
CA THR A 94 9.77 16.06 6.07
C THR A 94 8.79 17.02 6.76
N THR A 95 7.85 16.48 7.52
CA THR A 95 6.76 17.21 8.10
C THR A 95 7.12 17.70 9.51
N THR A 96 7.09 19.02 9.70
CA THR A 96 7.47 19.66 10.96
C THR A 96 6.32 19.80 11.94
N ASP A 97 5.06 20.01 11.50
CA ASP A 97 4.02 20.55 12.41
C ASP A 97 2.66 19.83 12.54
N ALA A 98 2.29 18.86 11.70
CA ALA A 98 1.08 18.02 11.89
C ALA A 98 1.08 16.92 10.84
N LEU A 99 0.37 15.79 11.04
CA LEU A 99 0.21 14.67 10.08
C LEU A 99 0.09 15.15 8.60
N TYR A 100 1.23 15.30 7.92
CA TYR A 100 1.32 15.78 6.55
C TYR A 100 2.31 14.90 5.80
N GLY A 101 2.08 14.75 4.50
CA GLY A 101 3.16 14.62 3.56
C GLY A 101 3.01 13.48 2.56
N ILE A 102 2.79 13.88 1.32
CA ILE A 102 3.03 13.06 0.15
C ILE A 102 4.51 13.20 -0.22
N SER A 103 5.20 12.06 -0.17
CA SER A 103 6.45 11.68 -0.85
C SER A 103 7.34 12.82 -1.41
N ARG A 104 8.51 13.03 -0.78
CA ARG A 104 9.80 13.03 -1.50
C ARG A 104 10.99 13.02 -0.55
N LEU A 105 11.51 11.82 -0.27
CA LEU A 105 12.95 11.56 -0.17
C LEU A 105 13.23 10.13 -0.68
N GLY A 106 13.32 10.02 -2.00
CA GLY A 106 13.90 8.89 -2.73
C GLY A 106 12.91 7.89 -3.30
N VAL A 107 13.13 7.58 -4.58
CA VAL A 107 12.38 6.67 -5.44
C VAL A 107 11.97 5.36 -4.75
N THR A 108 10.82 4.82 -5.16
CA THR A 108 10.35 3.46 -4.84
C THR A 108 11.32 2.42 -5.43
N GLY A 109 12.40 2.17 -4.69
CA GLY A 109 13.41 1.16 -4.96
C GLY A 109 13.71 0.38 -3.69
N ALA A 110 14.10 -0.88 -3.83
CA ALA A 110 14.64 -1.66 -2.74
C ALA A 110 15.88 -0.92 -2.20
N ARG A 111 15.88 -0.56 -0.92
CA ARG A 111 17.07 -0.11 -0.20
C ARG A 111 17.58 -1.28 0.62
N ASP A 112 18.88 -1.32 0.86
CA ASP A 112 19.52 -2.36 1.68
C ASP A 112 19.24 -2.18 3.19
N CYS A 113 18.71 -1.02 3.60
CA CYS A 113 18.30 -0.72 4.98
C CYS A 113 16.97 0.04 5.00
N VAL A 114 16.18 -0.12 6.08
CA VAL A 114 15.03 0.75 6.35
C VAL A 114 15.53 2.18 6.53
N ALA A 115 14.74 3.17 6.09
CA ALA A 115 15.15 4.57 6.08
C ALA A 115 15.58 5.04 7.49
N SER A 116 16.79 5.59 7.60
CA SER A 116 17.26 6.21 8.84
C SER A 116 16.24 7.25 9.33
N GLY A 117 15.78 7.10 10.57
CA GLY A 117 14.77 7.96 11.18
C GLY A 117 13.31 7.47 11.09
N ALA A 118 13.05 6.31 10.50
CA ALA A 118 11.70 5.72 10.46
C ALA A 118 11.10 5.53 11.87
N GLU A 119 11.87 4.97 12.82
CA GLU A 119 11.42 4.80 14.20
C GLU A 119 11.07 6.15 14.87
N ALA A 120 11.93 7.15 14.73
CA ALA A 120 11.70 8.48 15.29
C ALA A 120 10.43 9.13 14.72
N LEU A 121 10.19 8.96 13.41
CA LEU A 121 8.97 9.42 12.76
C LEU A 121 7.73 8.71 13.33
N VAL A 122 7.76 7.38 13.44
CA VAL A 122 6.63 6.61 13.97
C VAL A 122 6.33 7.01 15.41
N ARG A 123 7.35 7.20 16.26
CA ARG A 123 7.16 7.70 17.64
C ARG A 123 6.51 9.09 17.68
N ARG A 124 6.92 10.01 16.80
CA ARG A 124 6.31 11.35 16.67
C ARG A 124 4.85 11.28 16.27
N ILE A 125 4.52 10.45 15.27
CA ILE A 125 3.13 10.26 14.80
C ILE A 125 2.29 9.62 15.90
N ARG A 126 2.82 8.60 16.59
CA ARG A 126 2.13 7.90 17.68
C ARG A 126 1.74 8.85 18.82
N ALA A 127 2.52 9.89 19.07
CA ALA A 127 2.18 10.91 20.06
C ALA A 127 0.93 11.75 19.67
N GLN A 128 0.52 11.71 18.40
CA GLN A 128 -0.60 12.50 17.86
C GLN A 128 -1.83 11.66 17.50
N THR A 129 -1.73 10.33 17.47
CA THR A 129 -2.85 9.46 17.08
C THR A 129 -2.76 8.07 17.70
N THR A 130 -3.93 7.46 17.92
CA THR A 130 -4.08 6.05 18.31
C THR A 130 -4.29 5.12 17.12
N MET A 131 -4.37 5.66 15.89
CA MET A 131 -4.55 4.85 14.69
C MET A 131 -3.33 3.95 14.41
N PRO A 132 -3.53 2.78 13.79
CA PRO A 132 -2.43 1.93 13.33
C PRO A 132 -1.53 2.66 12.33
N ILE A 133 -0.22 2.45 12.43
CA ILE A 133 0.82 3.03 11.58
C ILE A 133 1.49 1.90 10.81
N ALA A 134 1.39 1.99 9.48
CA ALA A 134 2.05 1.07 8.56
C ALA A 134 3.23 1.76 7.86
N LEU A 135 4.34 1.05 7.68
CA LEU A 135 5.49 1.53 6.91
C LEU A 135 5.64 0.73 5.62
N GLY A 136 5.89 1.42 4.50
CA GLY A 136 5.86 0.80 3.16
C GLY A 136 7.07 1.03 2.26
N PHE A 137 8.17 1.55 2.80
CA PHE A 137 9.33 1.92 1.98
C PHE A 137 10.53 1.01 2.26
N GLY A 138 11.03 0.36 1.20
CA GLY A 138 12.27 -0.44 1.25
C GLY A 138 12.13 -1.84 1.85
N ILE A 139 10.92 -2.32 2.11
CA ILE A 139 10.70 -3.63 2.74
C ILE A 139 10.69 -4.73 1.67
N SER A 140 11.60 -5.69 1.78
CA SER A 140 11.78 -6.75 0.78
C SER A 140 12.30 -8.07 1.36
N ARG A 141 12.62 -8.11 2.66
CA ARG A 141 13.15 -9.30 3.34
C ARG A 141 12.57 -9.41 4.77
N PRO A 142 12.57 -10.60 5.39
CA PRO A 142 12.06 -10.82 6.74
C PRO A 142 12.71 -9.90 7.78
N GLU A 143 14.00 -9.60 7.62
CA GLU A 143 14.75 -8.71 8.52
C GLU A 143 14.12 -7.30 8.52
N HIS A 144 13.71 -6.80 7.35
CA HIS A 144 13.05 -5.49 7.23
C HIS A 144 11.66 -5.52 7.88
N VAL A 145 10.93 -6.63 7.78
CA VAL A 145 9.61 -6.79 8.40
C VAL A 145 9.73 -6.84 9.93
N ALA A 146 10.71 -7.60 10.44
CA ALA A 146 11.00 -7.70 11.86
C ALA A 146 11.46 -6.35 12.44
N GLU A 147 12.33 -5.63 11.73
CA GLU A 147 12.78 -4.30 12.12
C GLU A 147 11.59 -3.33 12.22
N VAL A 148 10.75 -3.26 11.18
CA VAL A 148 9.55 -2.38 11.18
C VAL A 148 8.57 -2.77 12.29
N GLY A 149 8.36 -4.07 12.51
CA GLY A 149 7.46 -4.57 13.56
C GLY A 149 7.91 -4.24 14.98
N ALA A 150 9.17 -3.83 15.19
CA ALA A 150 9.65 -3.38 16.50
C ALA A 150 9.08 -2.01 16.91
N TYR A 151 8.61 -1.18 15.97
CA TYR A 151 8.15 0.18 16.27
C TYR A 151 6.89 0.64 15.52
N ALA A 152 6.43 -0.10 14.50
CA ALA A 152 5.19 0.16 13.75
C ALA A 152 4.24 -1.04 13.81
N ASP A 153 2.97 -0.83 13.48
CA ASP A 153 1.94 -1.89 13.58
C ASP A 153 1.91 -2.79 12.34
N ALA A 154 2.41 -2.30 11.21
CA ALA A 154 2.40 -3.05 9.96
C ALA A 154 3.55 -2.67 9.01
N ALA A 155 3.93 -3.66 8.19
CA ALA A 155 4.86 -3.52 7.07
C ALA A 155 4.13 -3.70 5.74
N VAL A 156 4.37 -2.81 4.78
CA VAL A 156 3.77 -2.85 3.44
C VAL A 156 4.86 -3.16 2.42
N VAL A 157 4.66 -4.25 1.67
CA VAL A 157 5.60 -4.71 0.63
C VAL A 157 4.96 -4.52 -0.74
N GLY A 158 5.43 -3.51 -1.48
CA GLY A 158 4.96 -3.23 -2.84
C GLY A 158 5.99 -3.61 -3.89
N SER A 159 7.05 -2.82 -4.00
CA SER A 159 8.02 -2.90 -5.11
C SER A 159 8.66 -4.28 -5.26
N ALA A 160 9.01 -4.96 -4.16
CA ALA A 160 9.67 -6.26 -4.23
C ALA A 160 8.74 -7.35 -4.83
N LEU A 161 7.47 -7.34 -4.44
CA LEU A 161 6.46 -8.25 -4.97
C LEU A 161 6.18 -7.98 -6.46
N VAL A 162 6.06 -6.70 -6.83
CA VAL A 162 5.85 -6.29 -8.23
C VAL A 162 7.05 -6.66 -9.11
N SER A 163 8.28 -6.55 -8.59
CA SER A 163 9.49 -6.99 -9.30
C SER A 163 9.49 -8.50 -9.51
N LEU A 164 9.21 -9.27 -8.46
CA LEU A 164 9.13 -10.73 -8.54
C LEU A 164 8.12 -11.19 -9.61
N ILE A 165 6.92 -10.59 -9.62
CA ILE A 165 5.89 -10.91 -10.62
C ILE A 165 6.38 -10.53 -12.03
N ALA A 166 7.09 -9.42 -12.18
CA ALA A 166 7.62 -9.01 -13.48
C ALA A 166 8.72 -9.94 -13.98
N GLU A 167 9.57 -10.47 -13.10
CA GLU A 167 10.66 -11.39 -13.43
C GLU A 167 10.10 -12.78 -13.80
N GLU A 168 9.12 -13.26 -13.05
CA GLU A 168 8.54 -14.61 -13.19
C GLU A 168 7.29 -14.66 -14.08
N HIS A 169 6.95 -13.59 -14.82
CA HIS A 169 5.65 -13.46 -15.51
C HIS A 169 5.35 -14.54 -16.56
N THR A 170 6.37 -15.23 -17.09
CA THR A 170 6.21 -16.35 -18.05
C THR A 170 6.26 -17.73 -17.38
N SER A 171 6.59 -17.77 -16.09
CA SER A 171 6.77 -19.00 -15.34
C SER A 171 5.42 -19.63 -15.01
N MET A 172 5.27 -20.93 -15.28
CA MET A 172 4.10 -21.70 -14.82
C MET A 172 4.04 -21.80 -13.28
N ARG A 173 5.13 -21.44 -12.59
CA ARG A 173 5.26 -21.47 -11.12
C ARG A 173 5.09 -20.10 -10.47
N LEU A 174 4.68 -19.08 -11.22
CA LEU A 174 4.56 -17.70 -10.71
C LEU A 174 3.78 -17.63 -9.39
N LEU A 175 2.64 -18.32 -9.30
CA LEU A 175 1.81 -18.33 -8.10
C LEU A 175 2.52 -18.97 -6.91
N ASP A 176 3.14 -20.14 -7.11
CA ASP A 176 3.93 -20.83 -6.08
C ASP A 176 5.08 -19.95 -5.59
N THR A 177 5.77 -19.27 -6.51
CA THR A 177 6.90 -18.39 -6.19
C THR A 177 6.44 -17.19 -5.39
N VAL A 178 5.32 -16.56 -5.76
CA VAL A 178 4.72 -15.45 -5.01
C VAL A 178 4.27 -15.90 -3.62
N GLU A 179 3.60 -17.05 -3.51
CA GLU A 179 3.17 -17.62 -2.24
C GLU A 179 4.36 -17.91 -1.32
N ALA A 180 5.40 -18.55 -1.86
CA ALA A 180 6.63 -18.84 -1.14
C ALA A 180 7.32 -17.56 -0.65
N TYR A 181 7.38 -16.52 -1.50
CA TYR A 181 7.97 -15.24 -1.14
C TYR A 181 7.18 -14.54 -0.02
N VAL A 182 5.85 -14.51 -0.09
CA VAL A 182 5.01 -13.91 0.96
C VAL A 182 5.09 -14.69 2.28
N ARG A 183 5.16 -16.03 2.23
CA ARG A 183 5.41 -16.85 3.44
C ARG A 183 6.80 -16.61 4.02
N TRP A 184 7.81 -16.53 3.17
CA TRP A 184 9.18 -16.24 3.59
C TRP A 184 9.26 -14.90 4.30
N LEU A 185 8.67 -13.83 3.75
CA LEU A 185 8.61 -12.51 4.39
C LEU A 185 8.00 -12.50 5.80
N LYS A 186 7.09 -13.44 6.10
CA LYS A 186 6.43 -13.60 7.40
C LYS A 186 7.19 -14.51 8.37
N SER A 187 8.26 -15.16 7.91
CA SER A 187 9.03 -16.08 8.73
C SER A 187 9.80 -15.31 9.81
N PRO A 188 9.99 -15.88 11.02
CA PRO A 188 10.83 -15.27 12.02
C PRO A 188 12.24 -15.08 11.48
N CYS A 189 12.87 -13.98 11.88
CA CYS A 189 14.27 -13.72 11.57
C CYS A 189 15.10 -14.85 12.18
N VAL A 190 15.60 -15.77 11.35
CA VAL A 190 16.61 -16.72 11.81
C VAL A 190 17.89 -15.91 11.87
N GLU A 191 18.29 -15.52 13.08
CA GLU A 191 19.65 -15.04 13.29
C GLU A 191 20.59 -16.11 12.75
N ALA A 192 21.14 -15.85 11.56
CA ALA A 192 22.30 -16.59 11.10
C ALA A 192 23.35 -16.38 12.18
N GLU A 193 23.58 -17.44 12.96
CA GLU A 193 24.59 -17.49 14.02
C GLU A 193 25.85 -16.83 13.49
N ARG A 194 26.15 -15.64 14.01
CA ARG A 194 27.43 -14.98 13.79
C ARG A 194 28.50 -15.91 14.39
N ARG A 195 29.15 -16.70 13.55
CA ARG A 195 30.45 -17.30 13.83
C ARG A 195 31.55 -16.31 13.53
#